data_AF-A0A7S2BEK5-F1
#
_entry.id   AF-A0A7S2BEK5-F1
#
_cell.length_a   1.000
_cell.length_b   1.000
_cell.length_c   1.000
_cell.angle_alpha   90.00
_cell.angle_beta   90.00
_cell.angle_gamma   90.00
#
_symmetry.space_group_name_H-M   'P 1'
#
loop_
_entity.id
_entity.type
_entity.pdbx_description
1 polymer ?
#
loop_
_entity_poly.entity_id
_entity_poly.type
_entity_poly.pdbx_seq_one_letter_code
_entity_poly.pdbx_strand_id
1 'polypeptide(L)'
;KDHVRGTKVLGVWKPADVLIIQLKRFGMQKFYGRHMPEKLTESVEFPLDGLDIGPYVADHAAAQAQPEKFIYDLFGVVNHMGHASFGHYTASIRKGEWINNWACTDPGDPKEAAKAASEGVGKAPAACLWEEFDDGKVREIDAESVVSSRAYILFYRRRGSPSC
;
A
#
# COMPACT_ATOMS: atom_id res chain seq x y z
N LYS A 1 8.71 -39.30 26.45
CA LYS A 1 7.90 -38.19 25.89
C LYS A 1 8.21 -38.15 24.42
N ASP A 2 7.25 -38.49 23.57
CA ASP A 2 7.47 -38.45 22.12
C ASP A 2 7.36 -37.02 21.63
N HIS A 3 8.38 -36.57 20.89
CA HIS A 3 8.39 -35.25 20.29
C HIS A 3 7.53 -35.30 19.02
N VAL A 4 6.54 -34.41 18.94
CA VAL A 4 5.70 -34.24 17.74
C VAL A 4 5.93 -32.85 17.15
N ARG A 5 5.83 -32.75 15.82
CA ARG A 5 6.01 -31.49 15.09
C ARG A 5 4.71 -30.68 15.13
N GLY A 6 4.75 -29.48 15.71
CA GLY A 6 3.63 -28.54 15.67
C GLY A 6 3.64 -27.69 14.40
N THR A 7 2.45 -27.37 13.89
CA THR A 7 2.26 -26.37 12.82
C THR A 7 1.90 -25.04 13.46
N LYS A 8 2.61 -23.98 13.09
CA LYS A 8 2.34 -22.60 13.53
C LYS A 8 1.86 -21.78 12.34
N VAL A 9 0.73 -21.11 12.51
CA VAL A 9 0.17 -20.16 11.56
C VAL A 9 0.11 -18.78 12.23
N LEU A 10 0.31 -17.73 11.44
CA LEU A 10 0.16 -16.34 11.88
C LEU A 10 -1.04 -15.74 11.15
N GLY A 11 -1.86 -14.97 11.85
CA GLY A 11 -3.01 -14.26 11.31
C GLY A 11 -3.22 -12.94 12.02
N VAL A 12 -3.93 -12.02 11.37
CA VAL A 12 -4.28 -10.71 11.92
C VAL A 12 -5.47 -10.88 12.86
N TRP A 13 -5.29 -10.59 14.14
CA TRP A 13 -6.39 -10.70 15.11
C TRP A 13 -7.39 -9.54 15.00
N LYS A 14 -6.88 -8.31 14.94
CA LYS A 14 -7.68 -7.09 14.77
C LYS A 14 -7.03 -6.20 13.71
N PRO A 15 -7.72 -5.88 12.60
CA PRO A 15 -7.18 -5.02 11.57
C PRO A 15 -7.10 -3.56 12.06
N ALA A 16 -5.99 -2.87 11.76
CA ALA A 16 -5.74 -1.49 12.14
C ALA A 16 -6.29 -0.51 11.09
N ASP A 17 -6.65 0.72 11.47
CA ASP A 17 -7.17 1.72 10.52
C ASP A 17 -6.12 2.13 9.48
N VAL A 18 -4.84 2.13 9.89
CA VAL A 18 -3.68 2.29 9.01
C VAL A 18 -2.84 1.02 9.09
N LEU A 19 -2.65 0.38 7.94
CA LEU A 19 -1.80 -0.79 7.77
C LEU A 19 -0.47 -0.35 7.17
N ILE A 20 0.63 -0.73 7.81
CA ILE A 20 1.98 -0.48 7.34
C ILE A 20 2.61 -1.82 6.95
N ILE A 21 3.02 -1.94 5.69
CA ILE A 21 3.66 -3.14 5.18
C ILE A 21 5.11 -2.80 4.84
N GLN A 22 6.05 -3.47 5.50
CA GLN A 22 7.47 -3.37 5.19
C GLN A 22 7.88 -4.55 4.31
N LEU A 23 8.33 -4.27 3.09
CA LEU A 23 8.93 -5.29 2.23
C LEU A 23 10.32 -5.62 2.76
N LYS A 24 10.55 -6.90 3.08
CA LYS A 24 11.81 -7.39 3.65
C LYS A 24 12.91 -7.48 2.58
N ARG A 25 13.37 -6.31 2.12
CA ARG A 25 14.34 -6.19 1.03
C ARG A 25 15.79 -6.30 1.46
N PHE A 26 16.09 -6.21 2.75
CA PHE A 26 17.46 -6.25 3.25
C PHE A 26 17.73 -7.56 3.96
N GLY A 27 18.81 -8.22 3.57
CA GLY A 27 19.22 -9.51 4.11
C GLY A 27 20.73 -9.65 4.17
N MET A 28 21.16 -10.78 4.71
CA MET A 28 22.56 -11.22 4.67
C MET A 28 22.66 -12.44 3.77
N GLN A 29 23.41 -12.32 2.69
CA GLN A 29 23.69 -13.41 1.78
C GLN A 29 25.11 -13.94 2.02
N LYS A 30 25.32 -15.24 1.79
CA LYS A 30 26.66 -15.83 1.88
C LYS A 30 27.35 -15.74 0.52
N PHE A 31 28.38 -14.90 0.44
CA PHE A 31 29.28 -14.81 -0.71
C PHE A 31 30.68 -15.28 -0.30
N TYR A 32 31.22 -16.29 -0.97
CA TYR A 32 32.53 -16.88 -0.67
C TYR A 32 32.76 -17.19 0.83
N GLY A 33 31.75 -17.71 1.51
CA GLY A 33 31.82 -18.06 2.94
C GLY A 33 31.70 -16.88 3.91
N ARG A 34 31.54 -15.64 3.43
CA ARG A 34 31.29 -14.46 4.26
C ARG A 34 29.83 -14.01 4.15
N HIS A 35 29.27 -13.53 5.26
CA HIS A 35 27.96 -12.87 5.26
C HIS A 35 28.12 -11.43 4.78
N MET A 36 27.48 -11.10 3.67
CA MET A 36 27.50 -9.79 3.04
C MET A 36 26.08 -9.22 3.01
N PRO A 37 25.89 -7.92 3.27
CA PRO A 37 24.59 -7.27 3.12
C PRO A 37 24.13 -7.30 1.67
N GLU A 38 22.88 -7.71 1.44
CA GLU A 38 22.25 -7.74 0.12
C GLU A 38 20.91 -7.02 0.15
N LYS A 39 20.58 -6.33 -0.95
CA LYS A 39 19.29 -5.70 -1.17
C LYS A 39 18.59 -6.41 -2.32
N LEU A 40 17.38 -6.89 -2.07
CA LEU A 40 16.46 -7.44 -3.06
C LEU A 40 15.83 -6.31 -3.89
N THR A 41 16.09 -6.31 -5.19
CA THR A 41 15.64 -5.32 -6.17
C THR A 41 14.49 -5.83 -7.06
N GLU A 42 13.92 -6.97 -6.71
CA GLU A 42 12.82 -7.61 -7.40
C GLU A 42 11.56 -6.75 -7.28
N SER A 43 10.82 -6.62 -8.38
CA SER A 43 9.53 -5.92 -8.34
C SER A 43 8.54 -6.72 -7.51
N VAL A 44 7.76 -6.02 -6.68
CA VAL A 44 6.63 -6.59 -5.95
C VAL A 44 5.43 -5.79 -6.39
N GLU A 45 4.49 -6.45 -7.05
CA GLU A 45 3.21 -5.86 -7.42
C GLU A 45 2.36 -5.69 -6.16
N PHE A 46 1.73 -4.52 -6.02
CA PHE A 46 0.81 -4.23 -4.94
C PHE A 46 -0.33 -3.36 -5.45
N PRO A 47 -1.58 -3.61 -5.03
CA PRO A 47 -2.73 -2.83 -5.48
C PRO A 47 -2.68 -1.41 -4.88
N LEU A 48 -2.96 -0.40 -5.70
CA LEU A 48 -3.13 0.98 -5.23
C LEU A 48 -4.47 1.16 -4.51
N ASP A 49 -5.48 0.41 -4.92
CA ASP A 49 -6.84 0.44 -4.40
C ASP A 49 -7.33 -0.98 -4.16
N GLY A 50 -8.13 -1.17 -3.10
CA GLY A 50 -8.85 -2.43 -2.92
C GLY A 50 -7.99 -3.60 -2.43
N LEU A 51 -6.94 -3.36 -1.64
CA LEU A 51 -6.19 -4.42 -0.97
C LEU A 51 -7.10 -5.16 0.01
N ASP A 52 -7.44 -6.41 -0.29
CA ASP A 52 -8.21 -7.29 0.58
C ASP A 52 -7.29 -8.04 1.55
N ILE A 53 -7.41 -7.75 2.85
CA ILE A 53 -6.69 -8.48 3.90
C ILE A 53 -7.52 -9.57 4.57
N GLY A 54 -8.81 -9.71 4.23
CA GLY A 54 -9.74 -10.67 4.82
C GLY A 54 -9.22 -12.11 4.90
N PRO A 55 -8.55 -12.65 3.85
CA PRO A 55 -7.95 -13.98 3.89
C PRO A 55 -6.86 -14.18 4.94
N TYR A 56 -6.26 -13.10 5.46
CA TYR A 56 -5.16 -13.14 6.42
C TYR A 56 -5.61 -12.84 7.87
N VAL A 57 -6.90 -12.59 8.08
CA VAL A 57 -7.49 -12.35 9.41
C VAL A 57 -7.78 -13.67 10.11
N ALA A 58 -7.50 -13.73 11.41
CA ALA A 58 -7.67 -14.94 12.22
C ALA A 58 -9.15 -15.37 12.32
N ASP A 59 -10.07 -14.40 12.37
CA ASP A 59 -11.50 -14.62 12.34
C ASP A 59 -12.04 -14.59 10.90
N HIS A 60 -11.93 -15.73 10.21
CA HIS A 60 -12.40 -15.87 8.83
C HIS A 60 -13.93 -15.71 8.70
N ALA A 61 -14.70 -16.04 9.74
CA ALA A 61 -16.16 -15.90 9.71
C ALA A 61 -16.57 -14.42 9.74
N ALA A 62 -15.92 -13.61 10.58
CA ALA A 62 -16.10 -12.17 10.58
C ALA A 62 -15.64 -11.53 9.26
N ALA A 63 -14.52 -12.01 8.69
CA ALA A 63 -14.02 -11.54 7.39
C ALA A 63 -15.01 -11.80 6.25
N GLN A 64 -15.65 -12.97 6.24
CA GLN A 64 -16.66 -13.31 5.23
C GLN A 64 -17.98 -12.56 5.42
N ALA A 65 -18.37 -12.28 6.67
CA ALA A 65 -19.63 -11.59 6.96
C ALA A 65 -19.58 -10.09 6.61
N GLN A 66 -18.41 -9.45 6.73
CA GLN A 66 -18.22 -8.01 6.53
C GLN A 66 -16.95 -7.72 5.72
N PRO A 67 -16.86 -8.18 4.46
CA PRO A 67 -15.64 -8.08 3.65
C PRO A 67 -15.19 -6.64 3.43
N GLU A 68 -16.12 -5.68 3.40
CA GLU A 68 -15.84 -4.26 3.21
C GLU A 68 -14.94 -3.66 4.32
N LYS A 69 -14.95 -4.25 5.52
CA LYS A 69 -14.12 -3.82 6.66
C LYS A 69 -12.66 -4.27 6.55
N PHE A 70 -12.32 -5.04 5.54
CA PHE A 70 -10.97 -5.58 5.34
C PHE A 70 -10.35 -5.07 4.05
N ILE A 71 -10.94 -4.05 3.44
CA ILE A 71 -10.43 -3.41 2.24
C ILE A 71 -9.63 -2.16 2.59
N TYR A 72 -8.46 -2.04 1.95
CA TYR A 72 -7.52 -0.96 2.19
C TYR A 72 -7.04 -0.33 0.89
N ASP A 73 -6.82 0.99 0.95
CA ASP A 73 -6.32 1.75 -0.19
C ASP A 73 -4.98 2.39 0.15
N LEU A 74 -4.06 2.30 -0.80
CA LEU A 74 -2.72 2.84 -0.68
C LEU A 74 -2.80 4.36 -0.73
N PHE A 75 -2.11 5.00 0.21
CA PHE A 75 -1.99 6.45 0.24
C PHE A 75 -0.54 6.94 0.35
N GLY A 76 0.40 6.04 0.65
CA GLY A 76 1.81 6.40 0.76
C GLY A 76 2.74 5.23 0.48
N VAL A 77 3.88 5.53 -0.13
CA VAL A 77 4.97 4.60 -0.37
C VAL A 77 6.27 5.28 -0.01
N VAL A 78 7.10 4.65 0.82
CA VAL A 78 8.51 5.01 0.96
C VAL A 78 9.32 4.14 0.03
N ASN A 79 10.13 4.79 -0.80
CA ASN A 79 11.03 4.17 -1.74
C ASN A 79 12.45 4.19 -1.20
N HIS A 80 13.25 3.19 -1.56
CA HIS A 80 14.68 3.16 -1.28
C HIS A 80 15.47 2.89 -2.55
N MET A 81 16.40 3.78 -2.89
CA MET A 81 17.38 3.63 -3.96
C MET A 81 18.76 3.33 -3.38
N GLY A 82 19.62 2.64 -4.13
CA GLY A 82 20.97 2.27 -3.67
C GLY A 82 21.06 0.85 -3.11
N HIS A 83 22.09 0.60 -2.31
CA HIS A 83 22.52 -0.73 -1.83
C HIS A 83 22.01 -1.03 -0.42
N ALA A 84 22.30 -2.22 0.10
CA ALA A 84 21.88 -2.60 1.45
C ALA A 84 22.49 -1.73 2.57
N SER A 85 23.69 -1.19 2.34
CA SER A 85 24.44 -0.43 3.36
C SER A 85 24.35 1.08 3.21
N PHE A 86 23.87 1.59 2.08
CA PHE A 86 23.73 3.02 1.80
C PHE A 86 22.71 3.24 0.70
N GLY A 87 22.04 4.38 0.73
CA GLY A 87 21.02 4.68 -0.27
C GLY A 87 20.34 6.02 -0.04
N HIS A 88 19.27 6.21 -0.80
CA HIS A 88 18.44 7.42 -0.76
C HIS A 88 16.98 7.05 -0.60
N TYR A 89 16.27 7.74 0.28
CA TYR A 89 14.86 7.50 0.53
C TYR A 89 14.03 8.62 -0.08
N THR A 90 12.99 8.25 -0.84
CA THR A 90 11.98 9.17 -1.36
C THR A 90 10.60 8.70 -0.92
N ALA A 91 9.60 9.59 -0.94
CA ALA A 91 8.24 9.24 -0.57
C ALA A 91 7.26 9.58 -1.70
N SER A 92 6.41 8.64 -2.09
CA SER A 92 5.30 8.87 -3.01
C SER A 92 4.01 8.92 -2.21
N ILE A 93 3.29 10.03 -2.25
CA ILE A 93 2.04 10.23 -1.50
C ILE A 93 0.90 10.48 -2.47
N ARG A 94 -0.25 9.87 -2.19
CA ARG A 94 -1.47 10.07 -2.97
C ARG A 94 -2.11 11.40 -2.58
N LYS A 95 -2.39 12.23 -3.57
CA LYS A 95 -3.09 13.50 -3.41
C LYS A 95 -4.59 13.22 -3.36
N GLY A 96 -5.19 13.46 -2.21
CA GLY A 96 -6.64 13.41 -2.02
C GLY A 96 -7.06 14.57 -1.13
N GLU A 97 -8.28 15.10 -1.32
CA GLU A 97 -8.81 16.07 -0.36
C GLU A 97 -8.98 15.35 0.98
N TRP A 98 -8.12 15.70 1.94
CA TRP A 98 -7.96 15.07 3.25
C TRP A 98 -9.23 15.01 4.11
N ILE A 99 -10.34 15.58 3.64
CA ILE A 99 -11.51 15.86 4.45
C ILE A 99 -12.74 14.99 4.16
N ASN A 100 -13.10 14.55 2.94
CA ASN A 100 -14.39 13.84 2.79
C ASN A 100 -14.52 12.80 1.66
N ASN A 101 -13.53 12.58 0.79
CA ASN A 101 -13.63 11.52 -0.21
C ASN A 101 -12.24 11.02 -0.62
N TRP A 102 -11.83 9.87 -0.06
CA TRP A 102 -10.55 9.24 -0.37
C TRP A 102 -10.61 8.36 -1.61
N ALA A 103 -11.81 8.06 -2.10
CA ALA A 103 -11.99 7.37 -3.36
C ALA A 103 -11.53 8.30 -4.49
N CYS A 104 -10.46 7.92 -5.19
CA CYS A 104 -10.45 8.25 -6.60
C CYS A 104 -11.67 7.55 -7.18
N THR A 105 -12.55 8.31 -7.80
CA THR A 105 -13.64 7.71 -8.56
C THR A 105 -13.01 6.88 -9.66
N ASP A 106 -13.27 5.56 -9.65
CA ASP A 106 -12.96 4.72 -10.80
C ASP A 106 -13.64 5.36 -12.01
N PRO A 107 -12.91 5.73 -13.08
CA PRO A 107 -13.52 6.29 -14.29
C PRO A 107 -14.49 5.32 -14.99
N GLY A 108 -14.62 4.09 -14.48
CA GLY A 108 -15.53 3.05 -14.96
C GLY A 108 -16.76 2.76 -14.08
N ASP A 109 -16.99 3.43 -12.94
CA ASP A 109 -18.24 3.24 -12.19
C ASP A 109 -19.36 4.12 -12.78
N PRO A 110 -20.40 3.53 -13.41
CA PRO A 110 -21.46 4.27 -14.07
C PRO A 110 -22.26 5.17 -13.12
N LYS A 111 -22.28 4.87 -11.82
CA LYS A 111 -23.08 5.59 -10.82
C LYS A 111 -22.41 6.89 -10.36
N GLU A 112 -21.08 6.91 -10.31
CA GLU A 112 -20.28 8.08 -9.91
C GLU A 112 -20.05 9.03 -11.11
N ALA A 113 -19.88 8.49 -12.33
CA ALA A 113 -19.82 9.29 -13.56
C ALA A 113 -21.11 10.12 -13.78
N ALA A 114 -22.27 9.56 -13.42
CA ALA A 114 -23.55 10.26 -13.47
C ALA A 114 -23.65 11.42 -12.45
N LYS A 115 -22.99 11.29 -11.29
CA LYS A 115 -22.96 12.32 -10.25
C LYS A 115 -22.06 13.49 -10.66
N ALA A 116 -20.87 13.21 -11.20
CA ALA A 116 -19.96 14.23 -11.74
C ALA A 116 -20.59 15.04 -12.89
N ALA A 117 -21.45 14.42 -13.70
CA ALA A 117 -22.19 15.10 -14.77
C ALA A 117 -23.31 16.03 -14.25
N SER A 118 -23.87 15.75 -13.06
CA SER A 118 -24.99 16.52 -12.48
C SER A 118 -24.58 17.80 -11.75
N GLU A 119 -23.32 17.94 -11.30
CA GLU A 119 -22.88 19.03 -10.43
C GLU A 119 -22.24 20.23 -11.16
N GLY A 120 -22.24 20.26 -12.51
CA GLY A 120 -21.99 21.50 -13.27
C GLY A 120 -20.63 22.18 -13.08
N VAL A 121 -19.65 21.51 -12.47
CA VAL A 121 -18.26 21.97 -12.37
C VAL A 121 -17.43 21.11 -13.31
N GLY A 122 -16.92 21.72 -14.39
CA GLY A 122 -16.04 21.09 -15.37
C GLY A 122 -14.65 20.75 -14.84
N LYS A 123 -14.56 19.98 -13.75
CA LYS A 123 -13.36 19.29 -13.32
C LYS A 123 -13.61 17.81 -13.55
N ALA A 124 -12.87 17.21 -14.49
CA ALA A 124 -12.78 15.76 -14.57
C ALA A 124 -12.54 15.19 -13.16
N PRO A 125 -13.11 14.02 -12.82
CA PRO A 125 -12.83 13.40 -11.54
C PRO A 125 -11.32 13.43 -11.31
N ALA A 126 -10.90 13.90 -10.13
CA ALA A 126 -9.47 13.99 -9.83
C ALA A 126 -8.88 12.60 -10.04
N ALA A 127 -8.16 12.43 -11.16
CA ALA A 127 -7.30 11.28 -11.36
C ALA A 127 -6.48 11.12 -10.08
N CYS A 128 -6.14 9.89 -9.69
CA CYS A 128 -5.26 9.67 -8.55
C CYS A 128 -3.91 10.33 -8.80
N LEU A 129 -3.81 11.61 -8.47
CA LEU A 129 -2.59 12.37 -8.59
C LEU A 129 -1.69 11.90 -7.47
N TRP A 130 -0.45 11.55 -7.81
CA TRP A 130 0.56 11.19 -6.84
C TRP A 130 1.66 12.23 -6.88
N GLU A 131 2.26 12.49 -5.73
CA GLU A 131 3.41 13.38 -5.60
C GLU A 131 4.59 12.58 -5.04
N GLU A 132 5.74 12.65 -5.70
CA GLU A 132 7.00 12.18 -5.13
C GLU A 132 7.74 13.33 -4.44
N PHE A 133 8.10 13.09 -3.20
CA PHE A 133 8.92 13.92 -2.34
C PHE A 133 10.35 13.35 -2.32
N ASP A 134 11.28 14.14 -2.80
CA ASP A 134 12.71 13.86 -2.88
C ASP A 134 13.46 15.05 -2.25
N ASP A 135 13.77 14.92 -0.95
CA ASP A 135 14.32 15.98 -0.11
C ASP A 135 13.56 17.31 -0.24
N GLY A 136 14.18 18.33 -0.84
CA GLY A 136 13.59 19.64 -1.08
C GLY A 136 12.75 19.76 -2.35
N LYS A 137 12.55 18.66 -3.10
CA LYS A 137 11.85 18.64 -4.38
C LYS A 137 10.55 17.85 -4.27
N VAL A 138 9.49 18.39 -4.84
CA VAL A 138 8.19 17.73 -4.99
C VAL A 138 7.84 17.69 -6.47
N ARG A 139 7.42 16.54 -6.97
CA ARG A 139 7.00 16.35 -8.37
C ARG A 139 5.74 15.52 -8.45
N GLU A 140 4.84 15.87 -9.37
CA GLU A 140 3.70 15.00 -9.68
C GLU A 140 4.19 13.77 -10.47
N ILE A 141 3.61 12.61 -10.16
CA ILE A 141 3.91 11.32 -10.80
C ILE A 141 2.59 10.59 -11.12
N ASP A 142 2.63 9.76 -12.16
CA ASP A 142 1.51 8.89 -12.51
C ASP A 142 1.37 7.74 -11.50
N ALA A 143 0.15 7.22 -11.35
CA ALA A 143 -0.17 6.15 -10.42
C ALA A 143 0.63 4.86 -10.72
N GLU A 144 0.85 4.55 -12.00
CA GLU A 144 1.64 3.41 -12.45
C GLU A 144 3.11 3.51 -12.02
N SER A 145 3.63 4.73 -11.86
CA SER A 145 5.02 4.96 -11.44
C SER A 145 5.24 4.71 -9.94
N VAL A 146 4.16 4.61 -9.16
CA VAL A 146 4.21 4.33 -7.71
C VAL A 146 4.62 2.88 -7.48
N VAL A 147 4.15 1.96 -8.32
CA VAL A 147 4.53 0.54 -8.27
C VAL A 147 5.91 0.39 -8.89
N SER A 148 6.92 0.17 -8.04
CA SER A 148 8.30 0.02 -8.50
C SER A 148 9.11 -0.93 -7.63
N SER A 149 10.23 -1.41 -8.17
CA SER A 149 11.24 -2.18 -7.42
C SER A 149 11.87 -1.41 -6.26
N ARG A 150 11.69 -0.08 -6.21
CA ARG A 150 12.20 0.79 -5.14
C ARG A 150 11.27 0.82 -3.93
N ALA A 151 10.00 0.45 -4.08
CA ALA A 151 9.01 0.49 -3.00
C ALA A 151 9.49 -0.35 -1.81
N TYR A 152 9.48 0.22 -0.61
CA TYR A 152 10.01 -0.41 0.59
C TYR A 152 8.99 -0.47 1.72
N ILE A 153 8.34 0.64 2.05
CA ILE A 153 7.27 0.69 3.05
C ILE A 153 6.00 1.17 2.37
N LEU A 154 4.91 0.42 2.52
CA LEU A 154 3.61 0.74 1.97
C LEU A 154 2.67 1.16 3.10
N PHE A 155 1.94 2.24 2.87
CA PHE A 155 0.97 2.80 3.81
C PHE A 155 -0.43 2.69 3.22
N TYR A 156 -1.24 1.87 3.87
CA TYR A 156 -2.60 1.52 3.49
C TYR A 156 -3.57 2.06 4.53
N ARG A 157 -4.70 2.62 4.09
CA ARG A 157 -5.77 3.09 4.97
C ARG A 157 -7.03 2.27 4.72
N ARG A 158 -7.68 1.84 5.79
CA ARG A 158 -8.92 1.08 5.72
C ARG A 158 -10.05 1.94 5.14
N ARG A 159 -10.81 1.40 4.19
CA ARG A 159 -12.00 2.05 3.65
C ARG A 159 -13.03 2.32 4.75
N GLY A 160 -13.64 3.51 4.75
CA GLY A 160 -14.67 3.90 5.73
C GLY A 160 -14.16 4.15 7.15
N SER A 161 -12.84 4.18 7.39
CA SER A 161 -12.30 4.64 8.66
C SER A 161 -12.48 6.16 8.79
N PRO A 162 -12.94 6.69 9.93
CA PRO A 162 -13.04 8.14 10.14
C PRO A 162 -11.66 8.80 9.99
N SER A 163 -11.62 9.98 9.38
CA SER A 163 -10.47 10.88 9.49
C SER A 163 -10.31 11.29 10.96
N CYS A 164 -9.06 11.39 11.40
CA CYS A 164 -8.72 11.91 12.72
C CYS A 164 -8.99 13.42 12.81
#